data_AF-A0A5C5WY58-F1
#
_entry.id   AF-A0A5C5WY58-F1
#
_cell.length_a   1.000
_cell.length_b   1.000
_cell.length_c   1.000
_cell.angle_alpha   90.00
_cell.angle_beta   90.00
_cell.angle_gamma   90.00
#
_symmetry.space_group_name_H-M   'P 1'
#
loop_
_entity.id
_entity.type
_entity.pdbx_description
1 polymer ?
#
loop_
_entity_poly.entity_id
_entity_poly.type
_entity_poly.pdbx_seq_one_letter_code
_entity_poly.pdbx_strand_id
1 'polypeptide(L)'
;MLIDVVSPLLTTLRDATRLHSHFRDDVKLLIEAHPERYLHLLQKVLPEEVRYWPYGISSTLDMIAAADDSLATDARVRDLRRRWDAR
;
A
#
# COMPACT_ATOMS: atom_id res chain seq x y z
N MET A 1 -12.67 12.90 0.51
CA MET A 1 -11.62 13.20 1.52
C MET A 1 -10.33 13.56 0.77
N LEU A 2 -9.31 14.13 1.42
CA LEU A 2 -8.08 14.61 0.73
C LEU A 2 -7.45 13.57 -0.22
N ILE A 3 -7.53 12.28 0.10
CA ILE A 3 -6.99 11.20 -0.74
C ILE A 3 -7.58 11.19 -2.16
N ASP A 4 -8.88 11.45 -2.29
CA ASP A 4 -9.57 11.42 -3.59
C ASP A 4 -9.13 12.60 -4.46
N VAL A 5 -8.78 13.73 -3.81
CA VAL A 5 -8.30 14.96 -4.47
C VAL A 5 -6.85 14.81 -4.91
N VAL A 6 -6.00 14.15 -4.12
CA VAL A 6 -4.58 13.96 -4.47
C VAL A 6 -4.34 12.73 -5.34
N SER A 7 -5.30 11.81 -5.48
CA SER A 7 -5.15 10.58 -6.25
C SER A 7 -4.68 10.82 -7.71
N PRO A 8 -5.19 11.81 -8.46
CA PRO A 8 -4.71 12.11 -9.81
C PRO A 8 -3.26 12.61 -9.87
N LEU A 9 -2.74 13.11 -8.75
CA LEU A 9 -1.37 13.62 -8.63
C LEU A 9 -0.38 12.53 -8.21
N LEU A 10 -0.87 11.36 -7.80
CA LEU A 10 -0.04 10.23 -7.44
C LEU A 10 0.62 9.67 -8.70
N THR A 11 1.94 9.73 -8.74
CA THR A 11 2.76 9.06 -9.73
C THR A 11 3.43 7.83 -9.11
N THR A 12 3.72 6.85 -9.95
CA THR A 12 4.58 5.73 -9.58
C THR A 12 5.97 6.23 -9.24
N LEU A 13 6.51 5.77 -8.12
CA LEU A 13 7.86 6.10 -7.68
C LEU A 13 8.86 5.23 -8.44
N ARG A 14 9.96 5.82 -8.92
CA ARG A 14 11.06 5.04 -9.52
C ARG A 14 11.80 4.19 -8.49
N ASP A 15 11.91 4.71 -7.27
CA ASP A 15 12.51 4.03 -6.13
C ASP A 15 11.63 4.28 -4.90
N ALA A 16 10.79 3.30 -4.57
CA ALA A 16 9.93 3.35 -3.38
C ALA A 16 10.63 2.78 -2.12
N THR A 17 11.92 2.42 -2.17
CA THR A 17 12.64 1.97 -0.95
C THR A 17 12.72 3.09 0.07
N ARG A 18 12.75 4.33 -0.43
CA ARG A 18 12.72 5.58 0.34
C ARG A 18 11.31 6.09 0.62
N LEU A 19 10.27 5.31 0.29
CA LEU A 19 8.92 5.62 0.73
C LEU A 19 8.86 5.41 2.23
N HIS A 20 9.22 6.45 2.96
CA HIS A 20 9.08 6.53 4.39
C HIS A 20 7.80 7.27 4.68
N SER A 21 6.82 6.54 5.22
CA SER A 21 5.73 7.20 5.89
C SER A 21 6.30 7.86 7.15
N HIS A 22 6.42 9.19 7.14
CA HIS A 22 7.02 9.96 8.23
C HIS A 22 6.28 9.84 9.58
N PHE A 23 5.11 9.18 9.59
CA PHE A 23 4.26 8.99 10.74
C PHE A 23 3.98 7.49 10.93
N ARG A 24 4.88 6.77 11.59
CA ARG A 24 4.80 5.30 11.70
C ARG A 24 3.54 4.85 12.45
N ASP A 25 3.15 5.59 13.49
CA ASP A 25 1.94 5.30 14.28
C ASP A 25 0.65 5.75 13.56
N ASP A 26 0.70 6.86 12.82
CA ASP A 26 -0.46 7.38 12.09
C ASP A 26 -0.81 6.54 10.85
N VAL A 27 0.17 5.84 10.27
CA VAL A 27 -0.08 4.93 9.13
C VAL A 27 -0.98 3.78 9.55
N LYS A 28 -0.76 3.22 10.74
CA LYS A 28 -1.63 2.15 11.26
C LYS A 28 -3.06 2.67 11.41
N LEU A 29 -3.23 3.83 12.04
CA LEU A 29 -4.55 4.46 12.19
C LEU A 29 -5.20 4.76 10.83
N LEU A 30 -4.41 5.19 9.84
CA LEU A 30 -4.90 5.45 8.49
C LEU A 30 -5.34 4.17 7.76
N ILE A 31 -4.59 3.07 7.91
CA ILE A 31 -4.94 1.77 7.36
C ILE A 31 -6.22 1.25 8.02
N GLU A 32 -6.32 1.31 9.34
CA GLU A 32 -7.52 0.89 10.08
C GLU A 32 -8.75 1.72 9.70
N ALA A 33 -8.60 3.03 9.53
CA ALA A 33 -9.72 3.90 9.18
C ALA A 33 -10.14 3.79 7.69
N HIS A 34 -9.18 3.59 6.78
CA HIS A 34 -9.39 3.69 5.34
C HIS A 34 -8.57 2.66 4.53
N PRO A 35 -8.77 1.35 4.76
CA PRO A 35 -7.89 0.32 4.21
C PRO A 35 -7.94 0.23 2.67
N GLU A 36 -9.13 0.35 2.08
CA GLU A 36 -9.31 0.33 0.61
C GLU A 36 -8.58 1.49 -0.09
N ARG A 37 -8.61 2.66 0.53
CA ARG A 37 -7.99 3.87 0.00
C ARG A 37 -6.47 3.81 0.11
N TYR A 38 -5.96 3.26 1.21
CA TYR A 38 -4.54 3.05 1.38
C TYR A 38 -4.02 2.00 0.38
N LEU A 39 -4.77 0.92 0.14
CA LEU A 39 -4.48 -0.06 -0.90
C LEU A 39 -4.44 0.57 -2.31
N HIS A 40 -5.38 1.44 -2.63
CA HIS A 40 -5.38 2.20 -3.90
C HIS A 40 -4.12 3.08 -4.03
N LEU A 41 -3.72 3.75 -2.95
CA LEU A 41 -2.47 4.52 -2.93
C LEU A 41 -1.27 3.62 -3.23
N LEU A 42 -1.14 2.49 -2.53
CA LEU A 42 -0.04 1.54 -2.76
C LEU A 42 0.02 1.06 -4.21
N GLN A 43 -1.11 0.72 -4.82
CA GLN A 43 -1.14 0.31 -6.24
C GLN A 43 -0.66 1.40 -7.20
N LYS A 44 -0.86 2.68 -6.86
CA LYS A 44 -0.45 3.81 -7.72
C LYS A 44 1.04 4.15 -7.54
N VAL A 45 1.52 4.13 -6.30
CA VAL A 45 2.87 4.63 -5.97
C VAL A 45 3.94 3.56 -6.06
N LEU A 46 3.61 2.28 -5.85
CA LEU A 46 4.60 1.20 -5.90
C LEU A 46 5.05 0.93 -7.34
N PRO A 47 6.37 0.88 -7.59
CA PRO A 47 6.90 0.50 -8.90
C PRO A 47 6.57 -0.95 -9.24
N GLU A 48 6.66 -1.27 -10.53
CA GLU A 48 6.52 -2.66 -10.99
C GLU A 48 7.64 -3.55 -10.44
N GLU A 49 8.85 -3.00 -10.35
CA GLU A 49 10.03 -3.70 -9.83
C GLU A 49 10.03 -3.77 -8.29
N VAL A 50 9.79 -4.98 -7.77
CA VAL A 50 9.59 -5.24 -6.33
C VAL A 50 10.84 -5.01 -5.48
N ARG A 51 12.04 -5.05 -6.08
CA ARG A 51 13.29 -4.68 -5.39
C ARG A 51 13.25 -3.26 -4.83
N TYR A 52 12.45 -2.39 -5.44
CA TYR A 52 12.28 -1.00 -5.02
C TYR A 52 11.13 -0.77 -4.05
N TRP A 53 10.49 -1.81 -3.52
CA TRP A 53 9.39 -1.63 -2.58
C TRP A 53 9.90 -1.27 -1.18
N PRO A 54 9.10 -0.54 -0.39
CA PRO A 54 9.47 -0.17 0.97
C PRO A 54 9.59 -1.41 1.87
N TYR A 55 10.51 -1.33 2.82
CA TYR A 55 10.62 -2.35 3.85
C TYR A 55 9.36 -2.41 4.71
N GLY A 56 8.92 -3.62 5.07
CA GLY A 56 7.70 -3.82 5.85
C GLY A 56 6.40 -3.85 5.04
N ILE A 57 6.46 -3.79 3.70
CA ILE A 57 5.29 -3.84 2.82
C ILE A 57 4.41 -5.09 3.07
N SER A 58 5.00 -6.24 3.39
CA SER A 58 4.24 -7.44 3.78
C SER A 58 3.34 -7.17 4.99
N SER A 59 3.90 -6.59 6.06
CA SER A 59 3.15 -6.26 7.27
C SER A 59 2.07 -5.20 7.00
N THR A 60 2.34 -4.25 6.11
CA THR A 60 1.33 -3.30 5.63
C THR A 60 0.18 -4.01 4.90
N LEU A 61 0.48 -4.97 4.01
CA LEU A 61 -0.55 -5.75 3.31
C LEU A 61 -1.34 -6.66 4.26
N ASP A 62 -0.69 -7.23 5.27
CA ASP A 62 -1.36 -7.99 6.35
C ASP A 62 -2.33 -7.11 7.11
N MET A 63 -1.93 -5.89 7.45
CA MET A 63 -2.75 -4.92 8.17
C MET A 63 -3.96 -4.46 7.37
N ILE A 64 -3.79 -4.21 6.06
CA ILE A 64 -4.90 -3.86 5.16
C ILE A 64 -5.92 -5.00 5.09
N ALA A 65 -5.45 -6.25 4.94
CA ALA A 65 -6.31 -7.42 4.88
C ALA A 65 -7.03 -7.69 6.21
N ALA A 66 -6.44 -7.32 7.34
CA ALA A 66 -7.04 -7.46 8.67
C ALA A 66 -8.01 -6.33 9.03
N ALA A 67 -7.89 -5.16 8.41
CA ALA A 67 -8.75 -4.00 8.68
C ALA A 67 -10.13 -4.12 8.02
N ASP A 68 -10.25 -4.92 6.95
CA ASP A 68 -11.51 -5.20 6.26
C ASP A 68 -11.49 -6.61 5.64
N ASP A 69 -12.41 -7.47 6.07
CA ASP A 69 -12.51 -8.87 5.61
C ASP A 69 -12.69 -9.00 4.09
N SER A 70 -13.32 -8.01 3.44
CA SER A 70 -13.47 -8.02 1.98
C SER A 70 -12.12 -7.86 1.27
N LEU A 71 -11.17 -7.15 1.89
CA LEU A 71 -9.83 -6.91 1.36
C LEU A 71 -8.91 -8.12 1.51
N ALA A 72 -9.20 -9.04 2.43
CA ALA A 72 -8.46 -10.29 2.56
C ALA A 72 -8.48 -11.13 1.26
N THR A 73 -9.55 -11.00 0.47
CA THR A 73 -9.70 -11.71 -0.82
C THR A 73 -9.58 -10.79 -2.04
N ASP A 74 -9.38 -9.49 -1.85
CA ASP A 74 -9.28 -8.49 -2.92
C ASP A 74 -8.11 -8.81 -3.86
N ALA A 75 -8.39 -8.78 -5.17
CA ALA A 75 -7.45 -9.11 -6.22
C ALA A 75 -6.19 -8.22 -6.19
N ARG A 76 -6.32 -6.97 -5.75
CA ARG A 76 -5.22 -6.00 -5.63
C ARG A 76 -4.25 -6.41 -4.52
N VAL A 77 -4.76 -6.84 -3.36
CA VAL A 77 -3.93 -7.36 -2.25
C VAL A 77 -3.21 -8.62 -2.70
N ARG A 78 -3.92 -9.54 -3.36
CA ARG A 78 -3.35 -10.78 -3.89
C ARG A 78 -2.25 -10.54 -4.92
N ASP A 79 -2.45 -9.61 -5.84
CA ASP A 79 -1.45 -9.28 -6.85
C ASP A 79 -0.19 -8.66 -6.22
N LEU A 80 -0.36 -7.73 -5.27
CA LEU A 80 0.78 -7.12 -4.57
C LEU A 80 1.56 -8.17 -3.76
N ARG A 81 0.88 -9.07 -3.05
CA ARG A 81 1.52 -10.19 -2.34
C ARG A 81 2.28 -11.10 -3.31
N ARG A 82 1.65 -11.53 -4.40
CA ARG A 82 2.27 -12.40 -5.40
C ARG A 82 3.56 -11.80 -5.97
N ARG A 83 3.57 -10.48 -6.24
CA ARG A 83 4.77 -9.78 -6.70
C ARG A 83 5.85 -9.78 -5.61
N TRP A 84 5.48 -9.46 -4.38
CA TRP A 84 6.40 -9.48 -3.24
C TRP A 84 7.04 -10.85 -3.00
N ASP A 85 6.24 -11.93 -3.06
CA ASP A 85 6.72 -13.30 -2.84
C ASP A 85 7.58 -13.83 -4.00
N ALA A 86 7.52 -13.19 -5.17
CA ALA A 86 8.33 -13.54 -6.34
C ALA A 86 9.67 -12.77 -6.41
N ARG A 87 9.98 -11.95 -5.39
CA ARG A 87 11.22 -11.18 -5.26
C ARG A 87 12.42 -12.05 -4.89
#